data_AF-A0A9D8FSL4-F1
#
_entry.id   AF-A0A9D8FSL4-F1
#
_cell.length_a   1.000
_cell.length_b   1.000
_cell.length_c   1.000
_cell.angle_alpha   90.00
_cell.angle_beta   90.00
_cell.angle_gamma   90.00
#
_symmetry.space_group_name_H-M   'P 1'
#
loop_
_entity.id
_entity.type
_entity.pdbx_description
1 polymer ?
#
loop_
_entity_poly.entity_id
_entity_poly.type
_entity_poly.pdbx_seq_one_letter_code
_entity_poly.pdbx_strand_id
1 'polypeptide(L)'
;MIQSWLGTCKPLLHTLNCGLDKVVRPRIRLLGSWIPAFQVCGGIGAALAALLGAALAAYQGLSPWMMVAIGLTAVSVLLGLTMVTKVISGEERIVNYHHQAGVLVVTAVLLRLGSYPLLPYLDVVMLGVGLFIACGRIGCLMMGCCHGRPHPWGVRYRQGHVAFGFAPTYVGVRLYPVQAVESLWLFCVVLGGSIAVLRDQPPGIALSWY
;
A
#
# COMPACT_ATOMS: atom_id res chain seq x y z
N MET A 1 -32.68 -6.92 -31.65
CA MET A 1 -33.56 -6.69 -30.49
C MET A 1 -32.69 -6.81 -29.23
N ILE A 2 -32.16 -5.67 -28.74
CA ILE A 2 -31.61 -5.35 -27.39
C ILE A 2 -31.07 -3.91 -27.53
N GLN A 3 -31.99 -2.96 -27.71
CA GLN A 3 -31.84 -1.58 -27.26
C GLN A 3 -32.65 -1.50 -25.97
N SER A 4 -32.10 -0.97 -24.88
CA SER A 4 -32.83 -0.02 -23.98
C SER A 4 -32.27 0.21 -22.56
N TRP A 5 -31.24 -0.47 -22.05
CA TRP A 5 -30.87 -0.33 -20.61
C TRP A 5 -29.71 0.62 -20.23
N LEU A 6 -29.18 1.47 -21.13
CA LEU A 6 -28.00 2.33 -20.85
C LEU A 6 -28.23 3.83 -21.12
N GLY A 7 -29.43 4.35 -20.85
CA GLY A 7 -29.80 5.75 -21.13
C GLY A 7 -29.33 6.78 -20.09
N THR A 8 -29.08 6.37 -18.84
CA THR A 8 -28.89 7.31 -17.71
C THR A 8 -27.49 7.29 -17.09
N CYS A 9 -26.62 6.35 -17.48
CA CYS A 9 -25.31 6.17 -16.84
C CYS A 9 -24.13 6.89 -17.54
N LYS A 10 -24.35 7.51 -18.72
CA LYS A 10 -23.30 8.22 -19.47
C LYS A 10 -22.68 9.42 -18.73
N PRO A 11 -23.44 10.34 -18.09
CA PRO A 11 -22.85 11.52 -17.47
C PRO A 11 -22.05 11.19 -16.21
N LEU A 12 -22.54 10.29 -15.36
CA LEU A 12 -21.82 9.86 -14.15
C LEU A 12 -20.53 9.12 -14.48
N LEU A 13 -20.60 8.15 -15.40
CA LEU A 13 -19.43 7.38 -15.84
C LEU A 13 -18.40 8.28 -16.52
N HIS A 14 -18.84 9.26 -17.30
CA HIS A 14 -17.96 10.26 -17.92
C HIS A 14 -17.27 11.13 -16.87
N THR A 15 -18.01 11.65 -15.89
CA THR A 15 -17.47 12.45 -14.78
C THR A 15 -16.46 11.65 -13.95
N LEU A 16 -16.79 10.40 -13.62
CA LEU A 16 -15.90 9.49 -12.90
C LEU A 16 -14.58 9.25 -13.67
N ASN A 17 -14.70 8.91 -14.96
CA ASN A 17 -13.55 8.71 -15.84
C ASN A 17 -12.69 9.97 -15.95
N CYS A 18 -13.29 11.15 -16.16
CA CYS A 18 -12.55 12.41 -16.22
C CYS A 18 -11.87 12.75 -14.89
N GLY A 19 -12.49 12.43 -13.75
CA GLY A 19 -11.89 12.60 -12.43
C GLY A 19 -10.66 11.72 -12.28
N LEU A 20 -10.81 10.41 -12.52
CA LEU A 20 -9.73 9.43 -12.43
C LEU A 20 -8.54 9.79 -13.34
N ASP A 21 -8.81 10.18 -14.59
CA ASP A 21 -7.78 10.56 -15.57
C ASP A 21 -7.01 11.85 -15.18
N LYS A 22 -7.59 12.71 -14.34
CA LYS A 22 -6.95 13.96 -13.83
C LYS A 22 -6.11 13.73 -12.58
N VAL A 23 -6.51 12.77 -11.76
CA VAL A 23 -5.83 12.46 -10.49
C VAL A 23 -4.49 11.78 -10.77
N VAL A 24 -4.41 10.90 -11.75
CA VAL A 24 -3.17 10.16 -12.04
C VAL A 24 -2.07 11.05 -12.62
N ARG A 25 -0.99 11.21 -11.84
CA ARG A 25 0.20 11.93 -12.25
C ARG A 25 1.43 11.19 -11.74
N PRO A 26 2.43 10.89 -12.60
CA PRO A 26 3.61 10.14 -12.17
C PRO A 26 4.56 10.99 -11.31
N ARG A 27 4.39 12.33 -11.32
CA ARG A 27 5.16 13.28 -10.52
C ARG A 27 4.25 14.24 -9.77
N ILE A 28 4.65 14.58 -8.56
CA ILE A 28 4.00 15.58 -7.70
C ILE A 28 5.01 16.70 -7.46
N ARG A 29 4.53 17.94 -7.47
CA ARG A 29 5.36 19.11 -7.15
C ARG A 29 5.30 19.32 -5.64
N LEU A 30 6.43 19.09 -4.96
CA LEU A 30 6.56 19.28 -3.52
C LEU A 30 7.74 20.22 -3.25
N LEU A 31 7.52 21.28 -2.47
CA LEU A 31 8.57 22.25 -2.09
C LEU A 31 9.41 22.76 -3.27
N GLY A 32 8.78 22.96 -4.43
CA GLY A 32 9.44 23.44 -5.66
C GLY A 32 10.07 22.35 -6.54
N SER A 33 10.29 21.14 -6.01
CA SER A 33 10.90 20.01 -6.73
C SER A 33 9.88 19.00 -7.25
N TRP A 34 10.21 18.32 -8.34
CA TRP A 34 9.38 17.26 -8.93
C TRP A 34 9.81 15.89 -8.41
N ILE A 35 9.01 15.30 -7.55
CA ILE A 35 9.29 14.00 -6.92
C ILE A 35 8.37 12.95 -7.54
N PRO A 36 8.85 11.71 -7.79
CA PRO A 36 7.99 10.61 -8.23
C PRO A 36 6.84 10.38 -7.24
N ALA A 37 5.61 10.30 -7.75
CA ALA A 37 4.42 10.15 -6.91
C ALA A 37 4.50 8.88 -6.04
N PHE A 38 5.09 7.81 -6.57
CA PHE A 38 5.33 6.56 -5.83
C PHE A 38 6.16 6.75 -4.55
N GLN A 39 7.24 7.55 -4.62
CA GLN A 39 8.09 7.81 -3.45
C GLN A 39 7.37 8.66 -2.41
N VAL A 40 6.58 9.64 -2.85
CA VAL A 40 5.76 10.46 -1.95
C VAL A 40 4.73 9.60 -1.24
N CYS A 41 3.99 8.77 -1.97
CA CYS A 41 3.01 7.84 -1.39
C CYS A 41 3.66 6.82 -0.44
N GLY A 42 4.83 6.28 -0.81
CA GLY A 42 5.58 5.36 0.06
C GLY A 42 6.07 6.03 1.34
N GLY A 43 6.60 7.26 1.26
CA GLY A 43 7.03 8.03 2.43
C GLY A 43 5.88 8.41 3.36
N ILE A 44 4.75 8.87 2.79
CA ILE A 44 3.53 9.13 3.56
C ILE A 44 3.03 7.83 4.21
N GLY A 45 2.99 6.72 3.46
CA GLY A 45 2.58 5.43 3.99
C GLY A 45 3.46 4.96 5.15
N ALA A 46 4.78 5.14 5.06
CA ALA A 46 5.70 4.78 6.13
C ALA A 46 5.50 5.65 7.37
N ALA A 47 5.32 6.96 7.20
CA ALA A 47 5.03 7.88 8.30
C ALA A 47 3.70 7.55 8.98
N LEU A 48 2.64 7.31 8.21
CA LEU A 48 1.33 6.92 8.75
C LEU A 48 1.38 5.56 9.44
N ALA A 49 2.09 4.58 8.90
CA ALA A 49 2.30 3.27 9.52
C ALA A 49 3.04 3.39 10.86
N ALA A 50 4.09 4.22 10.93
CA ALA A 50 4.82 4.49 12.16
C ALA A 50 3.96 5.20 13.21
N LEU A 51 3.17 6.20 12.80
CA LEU A 51 2.26 6.93 13.68
C LEU A 51 1.15 6.03 14.22
N LEU A 52 0.49 5.25 13.36
CA LEU A 52 -0.54 4.30 13.78
C LEU A 52 0.05 3.24 14.70
N GLY A 53 1.21 2.68 14.33
CA GLY A 53 1.90 1.68 15.13
C GLY A 53 2.26 2.20 16.52
N ALA A 54 2.85 3.39 16.60
CA ALA A 54 3.18 4.03 17.87
C ALA A 54 1.94 4.32 18.72
N ALA A 55 0.84 4.80 18.12
CA ALA A 55 -0.40 5.09 18.83
C ALA A 55 -1.04 3.82 19.41
N LEU A 56 -1.16 2.75 18.62
CA LEU A 56 -1.74 1.48 19.07
C LEU A 56 -0.83 0.75 20.07
N ALA A 57 0.49 0.88 19.92
CA ALA A 57 1.45 0.34 20.87
C ALA A 57 1.37 1.07 22.22
N ALA A 58 1.29 2.41 22.20
CA ALA A 58 1.12 3.21 23.41
C ALA A 58 -0.21 2.90 24.12
N TYR A 59 -1.30 2.73 23.35
CA TYR A 59 -2.59 2.34 23.88
C TYR A 59 -2.55 0.98 24.60
N GLN A 60 -1.84 0.01 24.03
CA GLN A 60 -1.68 -1.34 24.60
C GLN A 60 -0.55 -1.46 25.65
N GLY A 61 0.14 -0.36 25.98
CA GLY A 61 1.28 -0.39 26.90
C GLY A 61 2.49 -1.19 26.41
N LEU A 62 2.65 -1.31 25.08
CA LEU A 62 3.80 -2.00 24.48
C LEU A 62 5.08 -1.16 24.57
N SER A 63 6.23 -1.82 24.56
CA SER A 63 7.53 -1.16 24.69
C SER A 63 7.84 -0.31 23.45
N PRO A 64 8.05 1.01 23.60
CA PRO A 64 8.32 1.89 22.46
C PRO A 64 9.66 1.57 21.80
N TRP A 65 10.66 1.15 22.58
CA TRP A 65 11.98 0.77 22.06
C TRP A 65 11.90 -0.45 21.15
N MET A 66 11.06 -1.41 21.52
CA MET A 66 10.84 -2.60 20.69
C MET A 66 10.08 -2.25 19.41
N MET A 67 9.14 -1.30 19.47
CA MET A 67 8.49 -0.77 18.26
C MET A 67 9.46 -0.06 17.32
N VAL A 68 10.39 0.73 17.85
CA VAL A 68 11.46 1.35 17.06
C VAL A 68 12.35 0.27 16.43
N ALA A 69 12.76 -0.74 17.20
CA ALA A 69 13.58 -1.84 16.69
C ALA A 69 12.87 -2.61 15.56
N ILE A 70 11.57 -2.89 15.70
CA ILE A 70 10.77 -3.53 14.67
C ILE A 70 10.63 -2.64 13.44
N GLY A 71 10.38 -1.34 13.61
CA GLY A 71 10.32 -0.38 12.51
C GLY A 71 11.63 -0.32 11.72
N LEU A 72 12.78 -0.22 12.40
CA LEU A 72 14.10 -0.24 11.78
C LEU A 72 14.38 -1.56 11.05
N THR A 73 13.95 -2.67 11.64
CA THR A 73 14.06 -4.00 11.03
C THR A 73 13.20 -4.09 9.78
N ALA A 74 11.97 -3.59 9.80
CA ALA A 74 11.08 -3.57 8.65
C ALA A 74 11.66 -2.75 7.49
N VAL A 75 12.23 -1.57 7.78
CA VAL A 75 12.95 -0.76 6.79
C VAL A 75 14.18 -1.51 6.25
N SER A 76 14.95 -2.14 7.13
CA SER A 76 16.13 -2.91 6.74
C SER A 76 15.79 -4.10 5.85
N VAL A 77 14.72 -4.84 6.16
CA VAL A 77 14.22 -5.95 5.34
C VAL A 77 13.73 -5.44 3.98
N LEU A 78 12.99 -4.32 3.96
CA LEU A 78 12.51 -3.71 2.72
C LEU A 78 13.65 -3.32 1.79
N LEU A 79 14.62 -2.55 2.32
CA LEU A 79 15.77 -2.08 1.54
C LEU A 79 16.70 -3.22 1.17
N GLY A 80 17.01 -4.10 2.12
CA GLY A 80 17.91 -5.23 1.93
C GLY A 80 17.41 -6.20 0.88
N LEU A 81 16.15 -6.66 0.98
CA LEU A 81 15.59 -7.60 0.01
C LEU A 81 15.41 -6.94 -1.38
N THR A 82 15.07 -5.65 -1.44
CA THR A 82 15.04 -4.89 -2.70
C THR A 82 16.43 -4.82 -3.34
N MET A 83 17.47 -4.48 -2.58
CA MET A 83 18.84 -4.38 -3.08
C MET A 83 19.38 -5.74 -3.51
N VAL A 84 19.17 -6.78 -2.72
CA VAL A 84 19.57 -8.16 -3.07
C VAL A 84 18.89 -8.60 -4.36
N THR A 85 17.56 -8.39 -4.48
CA THR A 85 16.82 -8.77 -5.69
C THR A 85 17.31 -7.99 -6.91
N LYS A 86 17.60 -6.69 -6.75
CA LYS A 86 18.15 -5.84 -7.81
C LYS A 86 19.53 -6.30 -8.24
N VAL A 87 20.41 -6.65 -7.31
CA VAL A 87 21.77 -7.15 -7.60
C VAL A 87 21.73 -8.50 -8.33
N ILE A 88 20.84 -9.41 -7.92
CA ILE A 88 20.73 -10.74 -8.53
C ILE A 88 20.02 -10.69 -9.89
N SER A 89 18.92 -9.95 -9.98
CA SER A 89 18.01 -10.00 -11.14
C SER A 89 18.31 -8.91 -12.18
N GLY A 90 19.10 -7.90 -11.84
CA GLY A 90 19.30 -6.70 -12.66
C GLY A 90 18.08 -5.76 -12.74
N GLU A 91 16.92 -6.20 -12.26
CA GLU A 91 15.65 -5.46 -12.26
C GLU A 91 15.18 -5.19 -10.83
N GLU A 92 14.57 -4.03 -10.62
CA GLU A 92 13.87 -3.71 -9.37
C GLU A 92 12.51 -4.41 -9.34
N ARG A 93 12.46 -5.62 -8.75
CA ARG A 93 11.21 -6.37 -8.54
C ARG A 93 10.77 -6.30 -7.08
N ILE A 94 9.87 -5.38 -6.78
CA ILE A 94 9.26 -5.23 -5.45
C ILE A 94 8.08 -6.21 -5.33
N VAL A 95 8.38 -7.50 -5.12
CA VAL A 95 7.35 -8.52 -4.84
C VAL A 95 6.99 -8.45 -3.35
N ASN A 96 5.81 -7.93 -3.05
CA ASN A 96 5.40 -7.57 -1.69
C ASN A 96 5.27 -8.78 -0.73
N TYR A 97 4.97 -9.98 -1.24
CA TYR A 97 4.77 -11.17 -0.39
C TYR A 97 6.04 -11.60 0.37
N HIS A 98 7.19 -11.60 -0.29
CA HIS A 98 8.46 -11.97 0.35
C HIS A 98 8.88 -10.97 1.42
N HIS A 99 8.64 -9.68 1.17
CA HIS A 99 8.94 -8.62 2.13
C HIS A 99 8.05 -8.74 3.38
N GLN A 100 6.74 -8.92 3.22
CA GLN A 100 5.81 -9.11 4.35
C GLN A 100 6.16 -10.34 5.19
N ALA A 101 6.40 -11.49 4.55
CA ALA A 101 6.80 -12.71 5.24
C ALA A 101 8.12 -12.52 6.00
N GLY A 102 9.11 -11.86 5.38
CA GLY A 102 10.38 -11.53 6.02
C GLY A 102 10.20 -10.65 7.25
N VAL A 103 9.41 -9.58 7.15
CA VAL A 103 9.14 -8.68 8.28
C VAL A 103 8.47 -9.43 9.43
N LEU A 104 7.47 -10.27 9.14
CA LEU A 104 6.79 -11.07 10.16
C LEU A 104 7.71 -12.06 10.85
N VAL A 105 8.50 -12.83 10.08
CA VAL A 105 9.42 -13.83 10.62
C VAL A 105 10.47 -13.16 11.49
N VAL A 106 11.13 -12.10 11.00
CA VAL A 106 12.19 -11.43 11.77
C VAL A 106 11.61 -10.75 13.01
N THR A 107 10.43 -10.12 12.90
CA THR A 107 9.73 -9.53 14.06
C THR A 107 9.41 -10.60 15.11
N ALA A 108 8.86 -11.74 14.69
CA ALA A 108 8.54 -12.84 15.59
C ALA A 108 9.80 -13.37 16.31
N VAL A 109 10.91 -13.53 15.59
CA VAL A 109 12.20 -13.94 16.17
C VAL A 109 12.69 -12.93 17.19
N LEU A 110 12.70 -11.63 16.85
CA LEU A 110 13.14 -10.57 17.76
C LEU A 110 12.30 -10.54 19.05
N LEU A 111 10.98 -10.66 18.93
CA LEU A 111 10.07 -10.70 20.08
C LEU A 111 10.32 -11.91 20.97
N ARG A 112 10.56 -13.09 20.36
CA ARG A 112 10.88 -14.32 21.10
C ARG A 112 12.21 -14.22 21.85
N LEU A 113 13.25 -13.67 21.21
CA LEU A 113 14.55 -13.46 21.85
C LEU A 113 14.46 -12.44 23.01
N GLY A 114 13.63 -11.42 22.86
CA GLY A 114 13.39 -10.42 23.91
C GLY A 114 12.36 -10.81 24.97
N SER A 115 11.77 -12.01 24.91
CA SER A 115 10.70 -12.48 25.81
C SER A 115 9.48 -11.54 25.88
N TYR A 116 9.16 -10.86 24.78
CA TYR A 116 7.99 -9.98 24.66
C TYR A 116 6.73 -10.77 24.25
N PRO A 117 5.52 -10.29 24.61
CA PRO A 117 4.28 -10.92 24.18
C PRO A 117 4.15 -10.82 22.65
N LEU A 118 4.08 -11.96 21.97
CA LEU A 118 4.18 -11.99 20.50
C LEU A 118 2.97 -11.35 19.80
N LEU A 119 1.76 -11.78 20.17
CA LEU A 119 0.52 -11.45 19.44
C LEU A 119 0.18 -9.95 19.42
N PRO A 120 0.24 -9.19 20.54
CA PRO A 120 -0.05 -7.76 20.51
C PRO A 120 0.87 -6.97 19.59
N TYR A 121 2.15 -7.38 19.52
CA TYR A 121 3.11 -6.74 18.64
C TYR A 121 2.86 -7.08 17.17
N LEU A 122 2.54 -8.35 16.86
CA LEU A 122 2.21 -8.76 15.50
C LEU A 122 0.93 -8.11 14.97
N ASP A 123 -0.08 -7.94 15.83
CA ASP A 123 -1.30 -7.19 15.50
C ASP A 123 -0.95 -5.77 15.03
N VAL A 124 -0.17 -5.03 15.82
CA VAL A 124 0.22 -3.65 15.49
C VAL A 124 1.07 -3.58 14.23
N VAL A 125 2.02 -4.51 14.07
CA VAL A 125 2.91 -4.58 12.91
C VAL A 125 2.12 -4.83 11.64
N MET A 126 1.15 -5.74 11.66
CA MET A 126 0.33 -6.03 10.48
C MET A 126 -0.58 -4.89 10.09
N LEU A 127 -1.14 -4.16 11.06
CA LEU A 127 -1.91 -2.95 10.77
C LEU A 127 -1.02 -1.86 10.14
N GLY A 128 0.21 -1.69 10.64
CA GLY A 128 1.20 -0.78 10.06
C GLY A 128 1.59 -1.18 8.63
N VAL A 129 1.91 -2.46 8.41
CA VAL A 129 2.23 -3.02 7.09
C VAL A 129 1.06 -2.84 6.12
N GLY A 130 -0.17 -3.13 6.56
CA GLY A 130 -1.38 -2.92 5.77
C GLY A 130 -1.55 -1.48 5.32
N LEU A 131 -1.33 -0.53 6.22
CA LEU A 131 -1.45 0.90 5.94
C LEU A 131 -0.38 1.38 4.95
N PHE A 132 0.86 0.89 5.12
CA PHE A 132 1.95 1.13 4.19
C PHE A 132 1.61 0.62 2.79
N ILE A 133 1.09 -0.61 2.67
CA ILE A 133 0.71 -1.20 1.38
C ILE A 133 -0.47 -0.45 0.76
N ALA A 134 -1.47 -0.07 1.56
CA ALA A 134 -2.62 0.71 1.09
C ALA A 134 -2.15 2.01 0.41
N CYS A 135 -1.21 2.73 1.03
CA CYS A 135 -0.61 3.93 0.47
C CYS A 135 0.28 3.63 -0.75
N GLY A 136 1.05 2.54 -0.70
CA GLY A 136 1.86 2.08 -1.83
C GLY A 136 1.01 1.78 -3.07
N ARG A 137 -0.18 1.19 -2.91
CA ARG A 137 -1.14 0.95 -4.01
C ARG A 137 -1.68 2.23 -4.62
N ILE A 138 -1.85 3.31 -3.84
CA ILE A 138 -2.13 4.64 -4.40
C ILE A 138 -0.94 5.12 -5.25
N GLY A 139 0.28 4.92 -4.77
CA GLY A 139 1.49 5.17 -5.55
C GLY A 139 1.48 4.41 -6.88
N CYS A 140 1.16 3.11 -6.84
CA CYS A 140 1.03 2.29 -8.05
C CYS A 140 -0.03 2.83 -9.02
N LEU A 141 -1.18 3.26 -8.50
CA LEU A 141 -2.24 3.90 -9.28
C LEU A 141 -1.72 5.16 -10.00
N MET A 142 -0.87 5.97 -9.36
CA MET A 142 -0.33 7.20 -9.95
C MET A 142 0.68 6.94 -11.07
N MET A 143 1.43 5.84 -10.98
CA MET A 143 2.45 5.45 -11.96
C MET A 143 1.87 4.59 -13.09
N GLY A 144 0.76 3.91 -12.83
CA GLY A 144 0.15 2.96 -13.75
C GLY A 144 0.73 1.55 -13.68
N CYS A 145 1.53 1.22 -12.67
CA CYS A 145 1.98 -0.16 -12.47
C CYS A 145 0.87 -1.01 -11.82
N CYS A 146 0.92 -2.33 -12.02
CA CYS A 146 -0.07 -3.29 -11.51
C CYS A 146 -1.52 -2.94 -11.90
N HIS A 147 -1.72 -2.39 -13.10
CA HIS A 147 -3.04 -2.01 -13.58
C HIS A 147 -3.93 -3.22 -13.88
N GLY A 148 -5.24 -3.02 -13.86
CA GLY A 148 -6.20 -4.05 -14.23
C GLY A 148 -6.27 -4.27 -15.75
N ARG A 149 -7.23 -5.09 -16.18
CA ARG A 149 -7.50 -5.36 -17.59
C ARG A 149 -8.19 -4.16 -18.27
N PRO A 150 -8.16 -4.07 -19.62
CA PRO A 150 -8.96 -3.11 -20.37
C PRO A 150 -10.43 -3.14 -19.94
N HIS A 151 -11.00 -1.97 -19.66
CA HIS A 151 -12.35 -1.86 -19.10
C HIS A 151 -13.06 -0.57 -19.57
N PRO A 152 -14.40 -0.57 -19.76
CA PRO A 152 -15.15 0.62 -20.20
C PRO A 152 -15.04 1.84 -19.29
N TRP A 153 -14.68 1.63 -18.02
CA TRP A 153 -14.43 2.68 -17.03
C TRP A 153 -13.15 2.41 -16.25
N GLY A 154 -12.54 3.46 -15.71
CA GLY A 154 -11.28 3.38 -14.98
C GLY A 154 -10.33 4.50 -15.36
N VAL A 155 -9.04 4.21 -15.43
CA VAL A 155 -7.99 5.21 -15.66
C VAL A 155 -7.39 5.04 -17.06
N ARG A 156 -7.11 6.17 -17.73
CA ARG A 156 -6.26 6.22 -18.93
C ARG A 156 -4.91 6.85 -18.63
N TYR A 157 -3.85 6.05 -18.71
CA TYR A 157 -2.48 6.51 -18.57
C TYR A 157 -1.96 7.16 -19.86
N ARG A 158 -1.10 8.17 -19.69
CA ARG A 158 -0.54 9.00 -20.77
C ARG A 158 0.92 8.64 -21.05
N GLN A 159 1.44 9.07 -22.21
CA GLN A 159 2.84 8.87 -22.61
C GLN A 159 3.87 9.21 -21.51
N GLY A 160 3.62 10.25 -20.71
CA GLY A 160 4.49 10.61 -19.59
C GLY A 160 4.69 9.53 -18.54
N HIS A 161 3.82 8.51 -18.44
CA HIS A 161 3.98 7.39 -17.50
C HIS A 161 4.99 6.34 -18.01
N VAL A 162 5.25 6.28 -19.32
CA VAL A 162 6.19 5.30 -19.92
C VAL A 162 7.60 5.49 -19.37
N ALA A 163 8.01 6.75 -19.16
CA ALA A 163 9.30 7.09 -18.54
C ALA A 163 9.48 6.56 -17.11
N PHE A 164 8.42 6.01 -16.50
CA PHE A 164 8.43 5.44 -15.16
C PHE A 164 8.02 3.97 -15.12
N GLY A 165 8.17 3.25 -16.24
CA GLY A 165 7.95 1.80 -16.31
C GLY A 165 6.54 1.37 -16.72
N PHE A 166 5.67 2.30 -17.15
CA PHE A 166 4.40 1.92 -17.76
C PHE A 166 4.60 1.37 -19.18
N ALA A 167 3.93 0.26 -19.50
CA ALA A 167 4.09 -0.41 -20.79
C ALA A 167 3.52 0.45 -21.95
N PRO A 168 4.32 0.76 -23.00
CA PRO A 168 3.90 1.62 -24.11
C PRO A 168 2.62 1.17 -24.82
N THR A 169 2.41 -0.14 -24.93
CA THR A 169 1.26 -0.75 -25.61
C THR A 169 -0.09 -0.38 -24.97
N TYR A 170 -0.09 0.00 -23.69
CA TYR A 170 -1.32 0.35 -22.95
C TYR A 170 -1.57 1.86 -22.85
N VAL A 171 -0.76 2.70 -23.50
CA VAL A 171 -0.98 4.15 -23.47
C VAL A 171 -2.31 4.51 -24.13
N GLY A 172 -3.12 5.32 -23.43
CA GLY A 172 -4.45 5.72 -23.89
C GLY A 172 -5.54 4.66 -23.73
N VAL A 173 -5.18 3.40 -23.42
CA VAL A 173 -6.12 2.33 -23.10
C VAL A 173 -6.74 2.60 -21.72
N ARG A 174 -8.06 2.42 -21.60
CA ARG A 174 -8.75 2.57 -20.31
C ARG A 174 -8.66 1.26 -19.54
N LEU A 175 -8.09 1.32 -18.35
CA LEU A 175 -7.78 0.16 -17.53
C LEU A 175 -8.55 0.22 -16.22
N TYR A 176 -9.03 -0.94 -15.76
CA TYR A 176 -9.71 -1.05 -14.48
C TYR A 176 -8.75 -0.66 -13.34
N PRO A 177 -9.15 0.24 -12.42
CA PRO A 177 -8.27 0.78 -11.38
C PRO A 177 -8.18 -0.18 -10.19
N VAL A 178 -7.68 -1.40 -10.43
CA VAL A 178 -7.54 -2.44 -9.39
C VAL A 178 -6.77 -1.94 -8.19
N GLN A 179 -5.77 -1.07 -8.41
CA GLN A 179 -4.93 -0.52 -7.35
C GLN A 179 -5.73 0.36 -6.38
N ALA A 180 -6.73 1.11 -6.88
CA ALA A 180 -7.61 1.92 -6.04
C ALA A 180 -8.52 1.03 -5.19
N VAL A 181 -9.03 -0.05 -5.77
CA VAL A 181 -9.87 -1.04 -5.08
C VAL A 181 -9.08 -1.77 -4.01
N GLU A 182 -7.87 -2.24 -4.33
CA GLU A 182 -6.95 -2.87 -3.38
C GLU A 182 -6.59 -1.93 -2.23
N SER A 183 -6.29 -0.66 -2.54
CA SER A 183 -5.99 0.35 -1.53
C SER A 183 -7.18 0.55 -0.59
N LEU A 184 -8.39 0.73 -1.12
CA LEU A 184 -9.61 0.89 -0.33
C LEU A 184 -9.87 -0.33 0.57
N TRP A 185 -9.75 -1.54 0.02
CA TRP A 185 -9.91 -2.77 0.78
C TRP A 185 -8.92 -2.84 1.95
N LEU A 186 -7.64 -2.57 1.71
CA LEU A 186 -6.61 -2.57 2.74
C LEU A 186 -6.89 -1.52 3.82
N PHE A 187 -7.36 -0.32 3.46
CA PHE A 187 -7.80 0.66 4.45
C PHE A 187 -8.94 0.14 5.32
N CYS A 188 -9.93 -0.56 4.74
CA CYS A 188 -11.01 -1.18 5.51
C CYS A 188 -10.49 -2.28 6.45
N VAL A 189 -9.55 -3.10 6.00
CA VAL A 189 -8.91 -4.13 6.84
C VAL A 189 -8.16 -3.49 8.01
N VAL A 190 -7.32 -2.49 7.75
CA VAL A 190 -6.57 -1.76 8.77
C VAL A 190 -7.51 -1.06 9.76
N LEU A 191 -8.57 -0.42 9.26
CA LEU A 191 -9.56 0.22 10.11
C LEU A 191 -10.26 -0.79 11.03
N GLY A 192 -10.72 -1.92 10.46
CA GLY A 192 -11.37 -2.99 11.21
C GLY A 192 -10.47 -3.56 12.31
N GLY A 193 -9.22 -3.89 11.98
CA GLY A 193 -8.28 -4.41 12.97
C GLY A 193 -7.84 -3.36 14.00
N SER A 194 -7.73 -2.08 13.62
CA SER A 194 -7.48 -1.00 14.59
C SER A 194 -8.65 -0.84 15.56
N ILE A 195 -9.89 -0.92 15.07
CA ILE A 195 -11.10 -0.92 15.92
C ILE A 195 -11.11 -2.13 16.85
N ALA A 196 -10.68 -3.31 16.39
CA ALA A 196 -10.59 -4.51 17.23
C ALA A 196 -9.59 -4.30 18.38
N VAL A 197 -8.41 -3.74 18.10
CA VAL A 197 -7.40 -3.39 19.12
C VAL A 197 -7.95 -2.36 20.11
N LEU A 198 -8.61 -1.30 19.62
CA LEU A 198 -9.19 -0.25 20.47
C LEU A 198 -10.42 -0.70 21.28
N ARG A 199 -10.97 -1.88 20.99
CA ARG A 199 -12.04 -2.52 21.75
C ARG A 199 -11.53 -3.59 22.70
N ASP A 200 -10.21 -3.61 22.93
CA ASP A 200 -9.53 -4.57 23.81
C ASP A 200 -9.88 -6.03 23.48
N GLN A 201 -10.06 -6.33 22.19
CA GLN A 201 -10.23 -7.71 21.74
C GLN A 201 -8.98 -8.54 22.05
N PRO A 202 -9.11 -9.87 22.18
CA PRO A 202 -7.97 -10.73 22.48
C PRO A 202 -6.80 -10.52 21.49
N PRO A 203 -5.54 -10.53 21.97
CA PRO A 203 -4.38 -10.41 21.10
C PRO A 203 -4.37 -11.49 20.01
N GLY A 204 -4.03 -11.09 18.78
CA GLY A 204 -4.03 -11.95 17.58
C GLY A 204 -5.27 -11.80 16.70
N ILE A 205 -6.30 -11.09 17.15
CA ILE A 205 -7.50 -10.84 16.33
C ILE A 205 -7.19 -9.92 15.15
N ALA A 206 -6.39 -8.87 15.34
CA ALA A 206 -6.06 -7.98 14.22
C ALA A 206 -5.16 -8.67 13.19
N LEU A 207 -4.24 -9.54 13.65
CA LEU A 207 -3.40 -10.39 12.80
C LEU A 207 -4.22 -11.41 12.01
N SER A 208 -5.23 -12.04 12.61
CA SER A 208 -6.07 -13.03 11.92
C SER A 208 -7.13 -12.41 11.02
N TRP A 209 -7.51 -11.15 11.28
CA TRP A 209 -8.38 -10.35 10.43
C TRP A 209 -7.70 -9.91 9.12
N TYR A 210 -6.37 -9.81 9.12
CA TYR A 210 -5.57 -9.37 7.99
C TYR A 210 -5.36 -10.46 6.94
#